data_AF-A0A7K2ZEZ4-F1
#
_entry.id   AF-A0A7K2ZEZ4-F1
#
_cell.length_a   1.000
_cell.length_b   1.000
_cell.length_c   1.000
_cell.angle_alpha   90.00
_cell.angle_beta   90.00
_cell.angle_gamma   90.00
#
_symmetry.space_group_name_H-M   'P 1'
#
loop_
_entity.id
_entity.type
_entity.pdbx_description
1 polymer ?
#
loop_
_entity_poly.entity_id
_entity_poly.type
_entity_poly.pdbx_seq_one_letter_code
_entity_poly.pdbx_strand_id
1 'polypeptide(L)' 'RRLLGVLRTGTDAPPALTAPQPSLAALGELLDQHRAVDGSAELRISGEEIRLPASWELSAYRIVQEAL' A
#
# COMPACT_ATOMS: atom_id res chain seq x y z
N ARG A 1 4.73 19.97 -11.89
CA ARG A 1 4.87 20.61 -10.56
C ARG A 1 4.77 19.51 -9.50
N ARG A 2 5.90 19.21 -8.84
CA ARG A 2 6.04 18.14 -7.85
C ARG A 2 5.73 18.75 -6.47
N LEU A 3 4.63 18.36 -5.85
CA LEU A 3 4.35 18.72 -4.47
C LEU A 3 4.97 17.65 -3.58
N LEU A 4 6.20 17.92 -3.16
CA LEU A 4 6.83 17.28 -2.00
C LEU A 4 6.32 18.00 -0.74
N GLY A 5 5.91 17.24 0.26
CA GLY A 5 5.73 17.75 1.63
C GLY A 5 4.29 18.07 2.00
N VAL A 6 3.50 17.03 2.28
CA VAL A 6 2.51 17.15 3.36
C VAL A 6 2.86 16.08 4.38
N LEU A 7 3.52 16.58 5.42
CA LEU A 7 3.85 16.00 6.70
C LEU A 7 2.80 15.00 7.17
N ARG A 8 3.19 13.74 7.39
CA ARG A 8 2.51 12.89 8.35
C ARG A 8 3.43 12.71 9.54
N THR A 9 3.17 13.52 10.56
CA THR A 9 3.69 13.39 11.92
C THR A 9 3.03 12.16 12.53
N GLY A 10 3.75 11.05 12.52
CA GLY A 10 3.42 9.80 13.19
C GLY A 10 4.71 8.99 13.18
N THR A 11 5.25 8.74 14.38
CA THR A 11 6.50 8.02 14.64
C THR A 11 6.56 6.68 13.89
N ASP A 12 7.71 6.38 13.27
CA ASP A 12 8.09 5.18 12.50
C ASP A 12 7.74 5.09 11.00
N ALA A 13 8.23 6.01 10.16
CA ALA A 13 8.30 5.82 8.70
C ALA A 13 9.76 5.69 8.19
N PRO A 14 10.21 4.50 7.71
CA PRO A 14 11.48 4.34 6.99
C PRO A 14 11.43 4.94 5.56
N PRO A 15 12.55 5.05 4.81
CA PRO A 15 12.82 6.14 3.87
C PRO A 15 11.99 6.04 2.58
N ALA A 16 10.87 6.74 2.54
CA ALA A 16 9.91 6.74 1.43
C ALA A 16 10.41 7.43 0.13
N LEU A 17 11.67 7.87 0.05
CA LEU A 17 12.19 8.59 -1.12
C LEU A 17 12.99 7.70 -2.10
N THR A 18 13.47 6.53 -1.67
CA THR A 18 14.29 5.62 -2.49
C THR A 18 13.68 4.25 -2.71
N ALA A 19 12.72 3.83 -1.88
CA ALA A 19 11.99 2.60 -2.12
C ALA A 19 11.10 2.73 -3.39
N PRO A 20 11.01 1.69 -4.23
CA PRO A 20 10.09 1.69 -5.34
C PRO A 20 8.65 1.91 -4.85
N GLN A 21 7.84 2.58 -5.65
CA GLN A 21 6.43 2.79 -5.30
C GLN A 21 5.71 1.43 -5.22
N PRO A 22 4.88 1.22 -4.20
CA PRO A 22 4.13 -0.02 -4.06
C PRO A 22 3.03 -0.14 -5.12
N SER A 23 2.73 -1.38 -5.51
CA SER A 23 1.59 -1.74 -6.36
C SER A 23 0.71 -2.76 -5.65
N LEU A 24 -0.35 -3.24 -6.32
CA LEU A 24 -1.24 -4.26 -5.77
C LEU A 24 -0.52 -5.58 -5.43
N ALA A 25 0.62 -5.87 -6.07
CA ALA A 25 1.43 -7.04 -5.76
C ALA A 25 1.97 -7.03 -4.32
N ALA A 26 2.10 -5.86 -3.70
CA ALA A 26 2.57 -5.70 -2.32
C ALA A 26 1.45 -5.91 -1.27
N LEU A 27 0.19 -6.13 -1.68
CA LEU A 27 -0.92 -6.32 -0.72
C LEU A 27 -0.74 -7.55 0.17
N GLY A 28 -0.14 -8.62 -0.35
CA GLY A 28 0.15 -9.81 0.45
C GLY A 28 1.05 -9.50 1.65
N GLU A 29 2.17 -8.83 1.38
CA GLU A 29 3.12 -8.41 2.41
C GLU A 29 2.50 -7.43 3.42
N LEU A 30 1.73 -6.45 2.93
CA LEU A 30 1.02 -5.50 3.79
C LEU A 30 0.06 -6.20 4.77
N LEU A 31 -0.66 -7.23 4.30
CA LEU A 31 -1.57 -8.01 5.14
C LEU A 31 -0.82 -8.92 6.13
N ASP A 32 0.32 -9.46 5.74
CA ASP A 32 1.19 -10.20 6.65
C ASP A 32 1.70 -9.31 7.79
N GLN A 33 2.11 -8.08 7.47
CA GLN A 33 2.53 -7.09 8.48
C GLN A 33 1.38 -6.73 9.43
N HIS A 34 0.16 -6.53 8.90
CA HIS A 34 -1.02 -6.26 9.73
C HIS A 34 -1.37 -7.44 10.65
N ARG A 35 -1.30 -8.69 10.14
CA ARG A 35 -1.51 -9.89 10.96
C ARG A 35 -0.44 -10.09 12.04
N ALA A 36 0.79 -9.64 11.80
CA ALA A 36 1.88 -9.74 12.78
C ALA A 36 1.64 -8.87 14.03
N VAL A 37 0.73 -7.89 13.96
CA VAL A 37 0.32 -7.03 15.08
C VAL A 37 -1.10 -7.36 15.56
N ASP A 38 -1.49 -8.63 15.46
CA ASP A 38 -2.81 -9.17 15.85
C ASP A 38 -4.01 -8.59 15.07
N GLY A 39 -3.74 -7.94 13.92
CA GLY A 39 -4.76 -7.51 12.98
C GLY A 39 -5.40 -8.68 12.20
N SER A 40 -6.61 -8.50 11.70
CA SER A 40 -7.36 -9.53 10.97
C SER A 40 -7.93 -9.00 9.66
N ALA A 41 -7.40 -9.50 8.54
CA ALA A 41 -7.87 -9.16 7.21
C ALA A 41 -7.71 -10.35 6.24
N GLU A 42 -8.66 -10.48 5.31
CA GLU A 42 -8.69 -11.52 4.28
C GLU A 42 -8.63 -10.88 2.89
N LEU A 43 -7.78 -11.42 2.02
CA LEU A 43 -7.67 -11.00 0.61
C LEU A 43 -8.35 -12.02 -0.29
N ARG A 44 -9.31 -11.58 -1.09
CA ARG A 44 -9.92 -12.38 -2.15
C ARG A 44 -9.74 -11.66 -3.48
N ILE A 45 -9.17 -12.35 -4.45
CA ILE A 45 -9.00 -11.88 -5.82
C ILE A 45 -9.90 -12.74 -6.70
N SER A 46 -10.65 -12.10 -7.58
CA SER A 46 -11.60 -12.76 -8.47
C SER A 46 -11.64 -12.04 -9.82
N GLY A 47 -11.92 -12.80 -10.88
CA GLY A 47 -11.93 -12.28 -12.26
C GLY A 47 -10.60 -12.53 -12.98
N GLU A 48 -10.44 -11.90 -14.13
CA GLU A 48 -9.23 -11.98 -14.94
C GLU A 48 -8.24 -10.89 -14.52
N GLU A 49 -6.97 -11.26 -14.40
CA GLU A 49 -5.91 -10.31 -14.12
C GLU A 49 -5.62 -9.45 -15.35
N ILE A 50 -5.75 -8.13 -15.21
CA ILE A 50 -5.45 -7.16 -16.26
C ILE A 50 -4.32 -6.24 -15.82
N ARG A 51 -3.51 -5.77 -16.77
CA ARG A 51 -2.54 -4.71 -16.49
C ARG A 51 -3.28 -3.40 -16.20
N LEU A 52 -3.08 -2.87 -15.00
CA LEU A 52 -3.63 -1.59 -14.58
C LEU A 52 -2.62 -0.46 -14.75
N PRO A 53 -3.08 0.80 -14.93
CA PRO A 53 -2.20 1.95 -14.83
C PRO A 53 -1.58 2.03 -13.42
N ALA A 54 -0.29 2.35 -13.34
CA ALA A 54 0.43 2.41 -12.06
C ALA A 54 -0.22 3.37 -11.03
N SER A 55 -0.83 4.47 -11.48
CA SER A 55 -1.54 5.40 -10.59
C SER A 55 -2.77 4.76 -9.93
N TRP A 56 -3.42 3.81 -10.60
CA TRP A 56 -4.60 3.11 -10.07
C TRP A 56 -4.16 2.07 -9.06
N GLU A 57 -3.13 1.29 -9.36
CA GLU A 57 -2.54 0.32 -8.44
C GLU A 57 -2.07 0.99 -7.16
N LEU A 58 -1.35 2.12 -7.29
CA LEU A 58 -0.89 2.90 -6.14
C LEU A 58 -2.05 3.43 -5.29
N SER A 59 -3.09 3.96 -5.94
CA SER A 59 -4.26 4.51 -5.23
C SER A 59 -4.99 3.42 -4.46
N ALA A 60 -5.24 2.27 -5.11
CA ALA A 60 -5.89 1.13 -4.48
C ALA A 60 -5.04 0.55 -3.33
N TYR A 61 -3.74 0.39 -3.52
CA TYR A 61 -2.81 -0.03 -2.45
C TYR A 61 -2.89 0.91 -1.24
N ARG A 62 -2.83 2.23 -1.46
CA ARG A 62 -2.88 3.23 -0.38
C ARG A 62 -4.22 3.27 0.35
N ILE A 63 -5.33 3.01 -0.34
CA ILE A 63 -6.65 2.88 0.29
C ILE A 63 -6.66 1.70 1.27
N VAL A 64 -6.15 0.54 0.86
CA VAL A 64 -6.06 -0.63 1.73
C VAL A 64 -5.11 -0.36 2.90
N GLN A 65 -3.94 0.24 2.65
CA GLN A 65 -2.97 0.58 3.69
C GLN A 65 -3.53 1.52 4.76
N GLU A 66 -4.33 2.51 4.39
CA GLU A 66 -4.93 3.43 5.37
C GLU A 66 -6.09 2.80 6.17
N ALA A 67 -6.70 1.74 5.62
CA ALA A 67 -7.84 1.06 6.24
C ALA A 67 -7.43 -0.07 7.21
N LEU A 68 -6.18 -0.55 7.12
CA LEU A 68 -5.59 -1.55 8.01
C LEU A 68 -4.92 -0.87 9.21
#